data_AF-A0A2N0MB41-F1
#
_entry.id   AF-A0A2N0MB41-F1
#
_cell.length_a   1.000
_cell.length_b   1.000
_cell.length_c   1.000
_cell.angle_alpha   90.00
_cell.angle_beta   90.00
_cell.angle_gamma   90.00
#
_symmetry.space_group_name_H-M   'P 1'
#
loop_
_entity.id
_entity.type
_entity.pdbx_description
1 polymer ?
#
loop_
_entity_poly.entity_id
_entity_poly.type
_entity_poly.pdbx_seq_one_letter_code
_entity_poly.pdbx_strand_id
1 'polypeptide(L)'
;MRSGEDSGSEAKGRTMGELKIVIEKHSDGYVAYPIGINGVVVGEGNTFDEALADVASAIRCHIDTFGRDVLDVESPVLEVFLTSAELPG
;
A
#
# COMPACT_ATOMS: atom_id res chain seq x y z
N MET A 1 -40.51 -5.60 -21.93
CA MET A 1 -39.94 -4.51 -21.12
C MET A 1 -39.79 -4.98 -19.68
N ARG A 2 -38.59 -5.44 -19.33
CA ARG A 2 -37.96 -5.42 -18.00
C ARG A 2 -36.47 -5.24 -18.37
N SER A 3 -35.90 -4.04 -18.38
CA SER A 3 -35.42 -3.30 -17.21
C SER A 3 -34.82 -4.32 -16.23
N GLY A 4 -33.54 -4.65 -16.28
CA GLY A 4 -32.38 -3.78 -16.34
C GLY A 4 -31.66 -4.02 -15.03
N GLU A 5 -30.61 -4.84 -15.07
CA GLU A 5 -29.65 -5.08 -14.00
C GLU A 5 -28.41 -5.67 -14.68
N ASP A 6 -27.75 -4.80 -15.45
CA ASP A 6 -26.36 -4.95 -15.83
C ASP A 6 -25.52 -4.71 -14.57
N SER A 7 -25.49 -5.70 -13.68
CA SER A 7 -24.52 -5.71 -12.58
C SER A 7 -23.26 -6.36 -13.14
N GLY A 8 -22.46 -5.54 -13.82
CA GLY A 8 -21.09 -5.86 -14.21
C GLY A 8 -20.30 -6.28 -12.97
N SER A 9 -20.28 -7.59 -12.72
CA SER A 9 -19.36 -8.23 -11.80
C SER A 9 -17.97 -8.23 -12.44
N GLU A 10 -17.30 -7.08 -12.40
CA GLU A 10 -15.85 -7.01 -12.56
C GLU A 10 -15.17 -6.81 -11.20
N ALA A 11 -15.51 -7.66 -10.23
CA ALA A 11 -14.52 -8.05 -9.23
C ALA A 11 -13.52 -9.00 -9.92
N LYS A 12 -12.78 -8.48 -10.91
CA LYS A 12 -11.65 -9.18 -11.50
C LYS A 12 -10.63 -9.33 -10.38
N GLY A 13 -10.61 -10.53 -9.79
CA GLY A 13 -9.78 -10.84 -8.63
C GLY A 13 -8.39 -10.26 -8.79
N ARG A 14 -7.99 -9.40 -7.86
CA ARG A 14 -6.59 -8.98 -7.76
C ARG A 14 -5.80 -10.26 -7.51
N THR A 15 -5.13 -10.76 -8.54
CA THR A 15 -3.93 -11.58 -8.35
C THR A 15 -3.05 -10.81 -7.38
N MET A 16 -2.79 -11.38 -6.20
CA MET A 16 -2.05 -10.83 -5.06
C MET A 16 -1.09 -9.70 -5.46
N GLY A 17 -1.64 -8.49 -5.56
CA GLY A 17 -1.07 -7.43 -6.38
C GLY A 17 0.22 -6.92 -5.78
N GLU A 18 1.18 -6.56 -6.63
CA GLU A 18 2.36 -5.83 -6.18
C GLU A 18 1.91 -4.58 -5.42
N LEU A 19 2.22 -4.52 -4.12
CA LEU A 19 1.99 -3.32 -3.31
C LEU A 19 3.15 -2.35 -3.57
N LYS A 20 2.81 -1.09 -3.85
CA LYS A 20 3.81 -0.03 -3.94
C LYS A 20 4.26 0.33 -2.52
N ILE A 21 5.58 0.39 -2.30
CA ILE A 21 6.18 0.77 -1.03
C ILE A 21 6.99 2.04 -1.24
N VAL A 22 6.79 3.04 -0.39
CA VAL A 22 7.65 4.22 -0.31
C VAL A 22 8.71 3.94 0.74
N ILE A 23 9.97 4.24 0.42
CA ILE A 23 11.09 4.13 1.36
C ILE A 23 11.80 5.49 1.41
N GLU A 24 11.82 6.08 2.58
CA GLU A 24 12.50 7.34 2.88
C GLU A 24 13.86 7.05 3.51
N LYS A 25 14.89 7.78 3.07
CA LYS A 25 16.21 7.76 3.70
C LYS A 25 16.35 8.96 4.62
N HIS A 26 16.71 8.70 5.87
CA HIS A 26 17.03 9.69 6.89
C HIS A 26 18.50 9.61 7.29
N SER A 27 18.96 10.53 8.13
CA SER A 27 20.35 10.54 8.64
C SER A 27 20.66 9.37 9.57
N ASP A 28 19.63 8.79 10.18
CA ASP A 28 19.66 7.76 11.22
C ASP A 28 19.09 6.41 10.75
N GLY A 29 18.63 6.31 9.50
CA GLY A 29 18.14 5.05 8.95
C GLY A 29 17.17 5.24 7.78
N TYR A 30 16.29 4.27 7.63
CA TYR A 30 15.29 4.18 6.57
C TYR A 30 13.93 3.87 7.18
N VAL A 31 12.90 4.50 6.65
CA VAL A 31 11.49 4.26 7.01
C VAL A 31 10.74 3.85 5.75
N ALA A 32 9.90 2.82 5.84
CA ALA A 32 9.17 2.24 4.74
C ALA A 32 7.69 2.08 5.06
N TYR A 33 6.81 2.36 4.09
CA TYR A 33 5.37 2.18 4.26
C TYR A 33 4.67 1.84 2.93
N PRO A 34 3.63 0.98 2.95
CA PRO A 34 2.89 0.58 1.77
C PRO A 34 1.80 1.60 1.39
N ILE A 35 1.50 1.66 0.10
CA ILE A 35 0.43 2.47 -0.46
C ILE A 35 -0.74 1.57 -0.87
N GLY A 36 -1.97 2.00 -0.55
CA GLY A 36 -3.19 1.28 -0.96
C GLY A 36 -3.53 0.10 -0.06
N ILE A 37 -3.26 0.21 1.24
CA ILE A 37 -3.70 -0.73 2.28
C ILE A 37 -4.56 0.00 3.32
N ASN A 38 -5.57 -0.66 3.86
CA ASN A 38 -6.35 -0.15 4.99
C ASN A 38 -5.58 -0.34 6.30
N GLY A 39 -5.44 0.72 7.09
CA GLY A 39 -4.72 0.72 8.37
C GLY A 39 -3.32 1.32 8.28
N VAL A 40 -2.55 1.19 9.35
CA VAL A 40 -1.19 1.76 9.45
C VAL A 40 -0.18 0.62 9.48
N VAL A 41 0.71 0.61 8.50
CA VAL A 41 1.83 -0.33 8.41
C VAL A 41 3.09 0.47 8.12
N VAL A 42 4.11 0.29 8.95
CA VAL A 42 5.41 0.95 8.83
C VAL A 42 6.48 -0.10 9.12
N GLY A 43 7.60 -0.01 8.42
CA GLY A 43 8.82 -0.73 8.75
C GLY A 43 10.03 0.20 8.75
N GLU A 44 11.07 -0.18 9.49
CA GLU A 44 12.28 0.62 9.67
C GLU A 44 13.54 -0.23 9.52
N GLY A 45 14.67 0.41 9.24
CA GLY A 45 15.95 -0.29 9.14
C GLY A 45 17.14 0.65 9.02
N ASN A 46 18.35 0.16 9.29
CA ASN A 46 19.58 0.93 9.08
C ASN A 46 19.97 0.94 7.60
N THR A 47 19.40 0.02 6.81
CA THR A 47 19.60 -0.07 5.36
C THR A 47 18.26 -0.11 4.63
N PHE A 48 18.32 0.16 3.32
CA PHE A 48 17.16 0.04 2.44
C PHE A 48 16.53 -1.36 2.49
N ASP A 49 17.36 -2.41 2.43
CA ASP A 49 16.90 -3.80 2.41
C ASP A 49 16.28 -4.21 3.76
N GLU A 50 16.83 -3.71 4.87
CA GLU A 50 16.26 -3.94 6.21
C GLU A 50 14.87 -3.32 6.32
N ALA A 51 14.69 -2.05 5.93
CA ALA A 51 13.39 -1.39 5.99
C ALA A 51 12.37 -2.04 5.04
N LEU A 52 12.80 -2.49 3.85
CA LEU A 52 11.95 -3.22 2.91
C LEU A 52 11.51 -4.58 3.48
N ALA A 53 12.43 -5.31 4.10
CA ALA A 53 12.12 -6.60 4.73
C ALA A 53 11.16 -6.41 5.93
N ASP A 54 11.39 -5.38 6.73
CA ASP A 54 10.58 -5.07 7.91
C ASP A 54 9.15 -4.72 7.53
N VAL A 55 8.96 -3.79 6.59
CA VAL A 55 7.61 -3.42 6.12
C VAL A 55 6.90 -4.61 5.45
N ALA A 56 7.62 -5.46 4.71
CA ALA A 56 7.03 -6.65 4.09
C ALA A 56 6.52 -7.65 5.17
N SER A 57 7.29 -7.82 6.25
CA SER A 57 6.86 -8.63 7.39
C SER A 57 5.66 -8.01 8.11
N ALA A 58 5.66 -6.69 8.29
CA ALA A 58 4.56 -5.95 8.90
C ALA A 58 3.27 -6.05 8.08
N ILE A 59 3.34 -5.95 6.74
CA ILE A 59 2.20 -6.17 5.84
C ILE A 59 1.62 -7.58 6.04
N ARG A 60 2.48 -8.60 6.08
CA ARG A 60 2.04 -9.98 6.33
C ARG A 60 1.35 -10.11 7.68
N CYS A 61 1.94 -9.55 8.75
CA CYS A 61 1.35 -9.58 10.09
C CYS A 61 -0.03 -8.88 10.12
N HIS A 62 -0.16 -7.75 9.40
CA HIS A 62 -1.40 -7.01 9.28
C HIS A 62 -2.50 -7.84 8.59
N ILE A 63 -2.16 -8.51 7.48
CA ILE A 63 -3.08 -9.44 6.79
C ILE A 63 -3.45 -10.64 7.67
N ASP A 64 -2.48 -11.21 8.38
CA ASP A 64 -2.71 -12.35 9.27
C ASP A 64 -3.62 -11.99 10.46
N THR A 65 -3.54 -10.73 10.93
CA THR A 65 -4.31 -10.23 12.08
C THR A 65 -5.72 -9.79 11.68
N PHE A 66 -5.85 -9.06 10.57
CA PHE A 66 -7.11 -8.39 10.19
C PHE A 66 -7.80 -9.02 8.98
N GLY A 67 -7.19 -10.03 8.36
CA GLY A 67 -7.69 -10.67 7.16
C GLY A 67 -7.27 -9.97 5.87
N ARG A 68 -7.59 -10.60 4.73
CA ARG A 68 -7.22 -10.08 3.40
C ARG A 68 -8.00 -8.83 2.98
N ASP A 69 -9.09 -8.51 3.68
CA ASP A 69 -9.94 -7.34 3.39
C ASP A 69 -9.18 -6.02 3.57
N VAL A 70 -8.06 -6.03 4.31
CA VAL A 70 -7.17 -4.86 4.39
C VAL A 70 -6.58 -4.44 3.03
N LEU A 71 -6.53 -5.37 2.07
CA LEU A 71 -6.09 -5.12 0.70
C LEU A 71 -7.25 -4.63 -0.20
N ASP A 72 -8.51 -4.82 0.22
CA ASP A 72 -9.68 -4.41 -0.55
C ASP A 72 -10.05 -2.96 -0.24
N VAL A 73 -9.21 -2.06 -0.73
CA VAL A 73 -9.45 -0.61 -0.65
C VAL A 73 -10.56 -0.22 -1.65
N GLU A 74 -11.60 0.46 -1.16
CA GLU A 74 -12.75 0.93 -1.98
C GLU A 74 -12.31 1.81 -3.16
N SER A 75 -11.19 2.51 -3.01
CA SER A 75 -10.55 3.29 -4.07
C SER A 75 -9.12 2.77 -4.27
N PRO A 76 -8.86 1.89 -5.25
CA PRO A 76 -7.51 1.39 -5.54
C PRO A 76 -6.61 2.53 -6.00
N VAL A 77 -5.37 2.53 -5.50
CA VAL A 77 -4.35 3.46 -5.96
C VAL A 77 -3.87 3.03 -7.35
N LEU A 78 -4.18 3.85 -8.35
CA LEU A 78 -3.76 3.61 -9.73
C LEU A 78 -2.29 4.01 -9.94
N GLU A 79 -1.90 5.18 -9.44
CA GLU A 79 -0.58 5.76 -9.65
C GLU A 79 -0.09 6.53 -8.42
N VAL A 80 1.23 6.60 -8.24
CA VAL A 80 1.89 7.34 -7.16
C VAL A 80 2.92 8.25 -7.81
N PHE A 81 2.85 9.55 -7.53
CA PHE A 81 3.78 10.54 -8.02
C PHE A 81 4.57 11.13 -6.86
N LEU A 82 5.89 11.25 -7.01
CA LEU A 82 6.77 11.95 -6.09
C LEU A 82 7.25 13.24 -6.78
N THR A 83 7.09 14.37 -6.12
CA THR A 83 7.54 15.67 -6.63
C THR A 83 7.99 16.57 -5.48
N SER A 84 8.73 17.62 -5.82
CA SER A 84 9.12 18.67 -4.88
C SER A 84 8.24 19.91 -5.09
N ALA A 85 8.06 20.70 -4.04
CA ALA A 85 7.42 22.00 -4.11
C ALA A 85 8.31 23.03 -3.42
N GLU A 86 8.44 24.21 -4.00
CA GLU A 86 9.05 25.35 -3.34
C GLU A 86 8.04 25.94 -2.35
N LEU A 87 8.43 26.01 -1.07
CA LEU A 87 7.62 26.63 -0.03
C LEU A 87 8.22 27.99 0.32
N PRO A 88 7.40 29.05 0.51
CA PRO A 88 7.91 30.33 1.00
C PRO A 88 8.54 30.15 2.39
N GLY A 89 9.71 30.75 2.57
CA GLY A 89 10.47 30.74 3.84
C GLY A 89 9.99 31.77 4.85
#